data_AF-A0A182WLT8-F1
#
_entry.id   AF-A0A182WLT8-F1
#
_cell.length_a   1.000
_cell.length_b   1.000
_cell.length_c   1.000
_cell.angle_alpha   90.00
_cell.angle_beta   90.00
_cell.angle_gamma   90.00
#
_symmetry.space_group_name_H-M   'P 1'
#
loop_
_entity.id
_entity.type
_entity.pdbx_description
1 polymer ?
#
loop_
_entity_poly.entity_id
_entity_poly.type
_entity_poly.pdbx_seq_one_letter_code
_entity_poly.pdbx_strand_id
1 'polypeptide(L)'
;MYPLKPVMNQNVVCEIPSCMYTLRPVCTFSFDPKAFTDSKTGISGVTVDPMSIEIDNLLQKAENDELRMLAERQQRVLQQLAELKNEILSLRTELKLNAKAPVQSSTALKSKAELKAEPINLSYLQDFVVNASPDYVPYSLLALKNLWKNRLNLHVECFTHSTVPKLSDEALNFQNAITNSGSTASNLPQIKVTLIWKNVGAYTEMITSPTSYVPICGEVNILRYLSRCGPSEFNYEQQDNVDEVDSILDACYLLLNKQNTKQRQQILRTLGSKLGKAAGFGGAELSLCDIAFTSAVKQVQRTVAKDINPNMAKCMGRVATMVGM
;
A
#
# COMPACT_ATOMS: atom_id res chain seq x y z
N MET A 1 -42.40 3.66 -16.29
CA MET A 1 -41.58 4.46 -15.35
C MET A 1 -42.38 4.60 -14.06
N TYR A 2 -41.78 4.29 -12.90
CA TYR A 2 -42.47 4.41 -11.61
C TYR A 2 -42.60 5.88 -11.19
N PRO A 3 -43.75 6.32 -10.64
CA PRO A 3 -43.91 7.66 -10.12
C PRO A 3 -43.12 7.80 -8.81
N LEU A 4 -42.08 8.64 -8.82
CA LEU A 4 -41.30 8.97 -7.63
C LEU A 4 -42.07 9.98 -6.77
N LYS A 5 -42.22 9.69 -5.47
CA LYS A 5 -42.79 10.64 -4.50
C LYS A 5 -41.69 11.59 -3.97
N PRO A 6 -42.00 12.88 -3.77
CA PRO A 6 -41.07 13.82 -3.17
C PRO A 6 -40.74 13.42 -1.73
N VAL A 7 -39.45 13.47 -1.38
CA VAL A 7 -38.93 13.01 -0.08
C VAL A 7 -39.07 14.07 1.02
N MET A 8 -39.37 15.33 0.68
CA MET A 8 -39.62 16.38 1.67
C MET A 8 -40.74 17.32 1.23
N ASN A 9 -41.68 17.58 2.16
CA ASN A 9 -42.64 18.69 2.06
C ASN A 9 -42.03 19.91 2.75
N GLN A 10 -41.43 20.82 1.98
CA GLN A 10 -40.92 22.09 2.50
C GLN A 10 -42.05 23.12 2.53
N ASN A 11 -42.79 23.17 3.62
CA ASN A 11 -43.69 24.29 3.96
C ASN A 11 -42.93 25.37 4.74
N VAL A 12 -41.72 25.73 4.30
CA VAL A 12 -40.92 26.80 4.92
C VAL A 12 -40.84 27.93 3.90
N VAL A 13 -41.55 29.02 4.19
CA VAL A 13 -41.45 30.27 3.43
C VAL A 13 -40.07 30.84 3.72
N CYS A 14 -39.15 30.67 2.77
CA CYS A 14 -37.83 31.28 2.82
C CYS A 14 -37.97 32.70 2.26
N GLU A 15 -37.84 33.73 3.11
CA GLU A 15 -37.82 35.11 2.64
C GLU A 15 -36.51 35.36 1.90
N ILE A 16 -36.61 35.54 0.59
CA ILE A 16 -35.47 35.78 -0.30
C ILE A 16 -35.21 37.29 -0.34
N PRO A 17 -33.94 37.75 -0.20
CA PRO A 17 -33.61 39.16 -0.36
C PRO A 17 -34.00 39.69 -1.75
N SER A 18 -34.51 40.92 -1.80
CA SER A 18 -34.82 41.62 -3.05
C SER A 18 -33.55 41.91 -3.85
N CYS A 19 -33.16 40.99 -4.73
CA CYS A 19 -32.07 41.18 -5.68
C CYS A 19 -32.55 41.94 -6.94
N MET A 20 -31.64 42.68 -7.57
CA MET A 20 -31.92 43.51 -8.76
C MET A 20 -32.32 42.70 -10.01
N TYR A 21 -32.14 41.37 -9.97
CA TYR A 21 -32.52 40.44 -11.03
C TYR A 21 -33.30 39.26 -10.44
N THR A 22 -34.58 39.15 -10.78
CA THR A 22 -35.43 38.01 -10.40
C THR A 22 -35.18 36.85 -11.36
N LEU A 23 -34.47 35.81 -10.89
CA LEU A 23 -34.36 34.55 -11.62
C LEU A 23 -35.51 33.62 -11.23
N ARG A 24 -36.13 32.97 -12.22
CA ARG A 24 -37.20 32.01 -11.97
C ARG A 24 -36.63 30.74 -11.32
N PRO A 25 -37.28 30.19 -10.27
CA PRO A 25 -36.81 28.96 -9.63
C PRO A 25 -36.78 27.79 -10.62
N VAL A 26 -35.66 27.07 -10.67
CA VAL A 26 -35.47 25.91 -11.57
C VAL A 26 -36.41 24.74 -11.20
N CYS A 27 -36.98 24.75 -10.00
CA CYS A 27 -37.82 23.69 -9.46
C CYS A 27 -39.29 23.75 -9.92
N THR A 28 -39.72 24.78 -10.65
CA THR A 28 -41.13 24.93 -11.10
C THR A 28 -41.42 24.35 -12.48
N PHE A 29 -40.56 23.49 -13.02
CA PHE A 29 -40.91 22.67 -14.17
C PHE A 29 -41.87 21.55 -13.74
N SER A 30 -43.09 21.93 -13.37
CA SER A 30 -44.23 21.02 -13.43
C SER A 30 -44.52 20.79 -14.91
N PHE A 31 -44.31 19.56 -15.36
CA PHE A 31 -44.69 19.09 -16.69
C PHE A 31 -46.21 19.27 -16.84
N ASP A 32 -46.65 20.30 -17.55
CA ASP A 32 -48.07 20.55 -17.84
C ASP A 32 -48.44 19.82 -19.15
N PRO A 33 -49.24 18.73 -19.11
CA PRO A 33 -49.60 17.96 -20.30
C PRO A 33 -50.66 18.66 -21.15
N LYS A 34 -51.13 19.86 -20.77
CA LYS A 34 -52.22 20.58 -21.47
C LYS A 34 -51.78 21.79 -22.29
N ALA A 35 -50.49 22.08 -22.39
CA ALA A 35 -49.97 23.12 -23.30
C ALA A 35 -50.02 22.73 -24.80
N PHE A 36 -50.57 21.57 -25.16
CA PHE A 36 -50.63 21.04 -26.52
C PHE A 36 -52.05 20.69 -26.97
N THR A 37 -53.04 21.51 -26.62
CA THR A 37 -54.35 21.42 -27.27
C THR A 37 -54.94 22.81 -27.42
N ASP A 38 -54.53 23.52 -28.47
CA ASP A 38 -55.45 24.40 -29.20
C ASP A 38 -54.82 24.81 -30.54
N SER A 39 -55.36 24.22 -31.62
CA SER A 39 -55.53 24.87 -32.94
C SER A 39 -56.12 23.84 -33.91
N LYS A 40 -57.46 23.78 -33.95
CA LYS A 40 -58.19 23.29 -35.13
C LYS A 40 -58.66 24.50 -35.94
N THR A 41 -57.95 24.77 -37.04
CA THR A 41 -58.53 25.38 -38.24
C THR A 41 -57.84 24.75 -39.44
N GLY A 42 -58.65 24.17 -40.33
CA GLY A 42 -58.16 23.52 -41.54
C GLY A 42 -57.99 24.49 -42.71
N ILE A 43 -57.16 24.01 -43.65
CA ILE A 43 -57.14 24.25 -45.10
C ILE A 43 -56.24 25.40 -45.62
N SER A 44 -55.29 24.96 -46.45
CA SER A 44 -54.61 25.62 -47.58
C SER A 44 -53.53 26.68 -47.33
N GLY A 45 -52.37 26.46 -47.96
CA GLY A 45 -51.39 27.50 -48.28
C GLY A 45 -50.03 27.34 -47.61
N VAL A 46 -49.11 26.61 -48.24
CA VAL A 46 -47.68 26.77 -47.98
C VAL A 46 -47.28 28.13 -48.54
N THR A 47 -47.27 29.16 -47.69
CA THR A 47 -46.49 30.38 -47.93
C THR A 47 -45.46 30.43 -46.83
N VAL A 48 -44.29 29.86 -47.12
CA VAL A 48 -43.12 29.99 -46.24
C VAL A 48 -42.74 31.46 -46.25
N ASP A 49 -42.93 32.15 -45.12
CA ASP A 49 -42.56 33.54 -44.95
C ASP A 49 -41.05 33.69 -45.25
N PRO A 50 -40.62 34.60 -46.17
CA PRO A 50 -39.21 34.74 -46.53
C PRO A 50 -38.28 34.97 -45.32
N MET A 51 -38.78 35.57 -44.24
CA MET A 51 -38.03 35.74 -43.00
C MET A 51 -37.75 34.41 -42.28
N SER A 52 -38.67 33.44 -42.35
CA SER A 52 -38.51 32.12 -41.73
C SER A 52 -37.45 31.28 -42.47
N ILE A 53 -37.37 31.39 -43.79
CA ILE A 53 -36.35 30.72 -44.61
C ILE A 53 -34.94 31.26 -44.28
N GLU A 54 -34.83 32.56 -44.01
CA GLU A 54 -33.55 33.19 -43.69
C GLU A 54 -33.06 32.83 -42.28
N ILE A 55 -33.98 32.69 -41.32
CA ILE A 55 -33.68 32.20 -39.97
C ILE A 55 -33.25 30.73 -40.01
N ASP A 56 -33.94 29.87 -40.76
CA ASP A 56 -33.58 28.45 -40.91
C ASP A 56 -32.20 28.30 -41.58
N ASN A 57 -31.89 29.11 -42.59
CA ASN A 57 -30.56 29.13 -43.21
C ASN A 57 -29.45 29.60 -42.26
N LEU A 58 -29.73 30.58 -41.40
CA LEU A 58 -28.78 31.04 -40.37
C LEU A 58 -28.50 29.98 -39.30
N LEU A 59 -29.55 29.29 -38.85
CA LEU A 59 -29.44 28.19 -37.88
C LEU A 59 -28.66 27.01 -38.48
N GLN A 60 -28.98 26.63 -39.71
CA GLN A 60 -28.28 25.54 -40.41
C GLN A 60 -26.80 25.89 -40.68
N LYS A 61 -26.49 27.16 -40.92
CA LYS A 61 -25.11 27.63 -41.06
C LYS A 61 -24.36 27.60 -39.73
N ALA A 62 -25.01 28.01 -38.62
CA ALA A 62 -24.42 27.94 -37.29
C ALA A 62 -24.13 26.49 -36.85
N GLU A 63 -25.06 25.56 -37.10
CA GLU A 63 -24.85 24.12 -36.84
C GLU A 63 -23.70 23.55 -37.67
N ASN A 64 -23.59 23.93 -38.95
CA ASN A 64 -22.48 23.51 -39.81
C ASN A 64 -21.13 24.08 -39.34
N ASP A 65 -21.09 25.32 -38.86
CA ASP A 65 -19.87 25.93 -38.32
C ASP A 65 -19.45 25.26 -36.99
N GLU A 66 -20.39 24.91 -36.12
CA GLU A 66 -20.11 24.14 -34.89
C GLU A 66 -19.59 22.73 -35.20
N LEU A 67 -20.20 22.04 -36.16
CA LEU A 67 -19.74 20.73 -36.65
C LEU A 67 -18.31 20.82 -37.23
N ARG A 68 -18.01 21.90 -37.96
CA ARG A 68 -16.66 22.14 -38.50
C ARG A 68 -15.63 22.40 -37.41
N MET A 69 -15.96 23.23 -36.42
CA MET A 69 -15.09 23.47 -35.26
C MET A 69 -14.83 22.19 -34.46
N LEU A 70 -15.84 21.33 -34.32
CA LEU A 70 -15.70 20.04 -33.65
C LEU A 70 -14.77 19.10 -34.43
N ALA A 71 -14.93 19.03 -35.76
CA ALA A 71 -14.06 18.24 -36.63
C ALA A 71 -12.59 18.72 -36.56
N GLU A 72 -12.36 20.03 -36.58
CA GLU A 72 -11.02 20.61 -36.42
C GLU A 72 -10.39 20.30 -35.06
N ARG A 73 -11.21 20.28 -33.99
CA ARG A 73 -10.76 19.86 -32.65
C ARG A 73 -10.41 18.38 -32.60
N GLN A 74 -11.26 17.52 -33.18
CA GLN A 74 -11.00 16.07 -33.25
C GLN A 74 -9.72 15.77 -34.03
N GLN A 75 -9.49 16.48 -35.15
CA GLN A 75 -8.27 16.35 -35.94
C GLN A 75 -7.02 16.72 -35.13
N ARG A 76 -7.07 17.80 -34.34
CA ARG A 76 -5.96 18.19 -33.44
C ARG A 76 -5.68 17.13 -32.38
N VAL A 77 -6.71 16.55 -31.78
CA VAL A 77 -6.54 15.48 -30.77
C VAL A 77 -5.92 14.23 -31.40
N LEU A 78 -6.35 13.84 -32.61
CA LEU A 78 -5.75 12.71 -33.34
C LEU A 78 -4.27 12.96 -33.65
N GLN A 79 -3.91 14.18 -34.02
CA GLN A 79 -2.52 14.56 -34.27
C GLN A 79 -1.67 14.47 -33.00
N GLN A 80 -2.17 14.98 -31.87
CA GLN A 80 -1.50 14.86 -30.57
C GLN A 80 -1.32 13.40 -30.13
N LEU A 81 -2.32 12.54 -30.38
CA LEU A 81 -2.20 11.11 -30.09
C LEU A 81 -1.17 10.41 -30.97
N ALA A 82 -1.03 10.82 -32.23
CA ALA A 82 -0.01 10.28 -33.13
C ALA A 82 1.40 10.70 -32.69
N GLU A 83 1.58 11.95 -32.27
CA GLU A 83 2.83 12.46 -31.71
C GLU A 83 3.20 11.72 -30.41
N LEU A 84 2.27 11.62 -29.46
CA LEU A 84 2.49 10.90 -28.21
C LEU A 84 2.84 9.42 -28.44
N LYS A 85 2.18 8.78 -29.41
CA LYS A 85 2.51 7.40 -29.80
C LYS A 85 3.95 7.29 -30.32
N ASN A 86 4.40 8.26 -31.11
CA ASN A 86 5.78 8.28 -31.62
C ASN A 86 6.79 8.52 -30.49
N GLU A 87 6.49 9.41 -29.55
CA GLU A 87 7.33 9.62 -28.35
C GLU A 87 7.45 8.35 -27.51
N ILE A 88 6.34 7.65 -27.26
CA ILE A 88 6.34 6.36 -26.54
C ILE A 88 7.14 5.30 -27.30
N LEU A 89 7.05 5.26 -28.63
CA LEU A 89 7.85 4.35 -29.45
C LEU A 89 9.34 4.68 -29.37
N SER A 90 9.71 5.97 -29.38
CA SER A 90 11.10 6.43 -29.21
C SER A 90 11.66 6.03 -27.85
N LEU A 91 10.91 6.31 -26.77
CA LEU A 91 11.25 5.90 -25.41
C LEU A 91 11.41 4.37 -25.32
N ARG A 92 10.52 3.61 -25.95
CA ARG A 92 10.61 2.14 -25.99
C ARG A 92 11.88 1.65 -26.69
N THR A 93 12.31 2.33 -27.76
CA THR A 93 13.55 2.01 -28.45
C THR A 93 14.80 2.41 -27.66
N GLU A 94 14.81 3.57 -26.99
CA GLU A 94 15.91 4.00 -26.12
C GLU A 94 16.09 3.06 -24.93
N LEU A 95 14.97 2.61 -24.34
CA LEU A 95 14.96 1.70 -23.19
C LEU A 95 15.22 0.23 -23.58
N LYS A 96 15.52 -0.07 -24.86
CA LYS A 96 15.79 -1.44 -25.38
C LYS A 96 14.74 -2.50 -25.01
N LEU A 97 13.47 -2.10 -24.84
CA LEU A 97 12.38 -3.00 -24.41
C LEU A 97 11.87 -3.95 -25.50
N ASN A 98 12.57 -4.05 -26.65
CA ASN A 98 12.17 -4.86 -27.79
C ASN A 98 13.37 -5.53 -28.47
N ALA A 99 14.19 -6.25 -27.71
CA ALA A 99 14.88 -7.40 -28.28
C ALA A 99 13.85 -8.52 -28.43
N LYS A 100 13.46 -8.85 -29.67
CA LYS A 100 12.66 -10.04 -29.99
C LYS A 100 13.45 -11.29 -29.57
N ALA A 101 13.22 -11.75 -28.35
CA ALA A 101 13.46 -13.14 -27.98
C ALA A 101 12.37 -14.01 -28.64
N PRO A 102 12.68 -15.26 -29.02
CA PRO A 102 11.72 -16.13 -29.68
C PRO A 102 10.59 -16.50 -28.73
N VAL A 103 9.41 -16.67 -29.31
CA VAL A 103 8.15 -17.09 -28.70
C VAL A 103 8.38 -18.19 -27.66
N GLN A 104 8.23 -17.86 -26.38
CA GLN A 104 8.04 -18.81 -25.31
C GLN A 104 6.72 -18.50 -24.61
N SER A 105 5.91 -19.56 -24.55
CA SER A 105 4.77 -19.81 -23.68
C SER A 105 4.66 -18.89 -22.47
N SER A 106 3.42 -18.46 -22.18
CA SER A 106 2.94 -18.03 -20.85
C SER A 106 3.96 -18.30 -19.74
N THR A 107 4.64 -17.25 -19.28
CA THR A 107 5.56 -17.35 -18.16
C THR A 107 4.79 -17.80 -16.94
N ALA A 108 4.81 -19.10 -16.68
CA ALA A 108 4.67 -19.63 -15.35
C ALA A 108 5.61 -18.83 -14.44
N LEU A 109 5.04 -18.27 -13.39
CA LEU A 109 5.77 -17.68 -12.26
C LEU A 109 6.87 -18.67 -11.87
N LYS A 110 8.12 -18.19 -11.94
CA LYS A 110 9.28 -18.99 -11.58
C LYS A 110 9.06 -19.46 -10.14
N SER A 111 8.99 -20.76 -9.96
CA SER A 111 9.07 -21.34 -8.63
C SER A 111 10.33 -20.80 -7.94
N LYS A 112 10.25 -20.52 -6.64
CA LYS A 112 11.30 -19.90 -5.81
C LYS A 112 12.69 -20.56 -5.93
N ALA A 113 12.76 -21.78 -6.45
CA ALA A 113 13.98 -22.51 -6.78
C ALA A 113 14.83 -21.88 -7.91
N GLU A 114 14.31 -20.93 -8.70
CA GLU A 114 15.02 -20.34 -9.86
C GLU A 114 15.33 -18.84 -9.75
N LEU A 115 15.04 -18.21 -8.60
CA LEU A 115 15.54 -16.86 -8.33
C LEU A 115 17.04 -16.97 -8.05
N LYS A 116 17.84 -16.87 -9.12
CA LYS A 116 19.28 -16.66 -9.00
C LYS A 116 19.48 -15.45 -8.10
N ALA A 117 20.20 -15.67 -7.00
CA ALA A 117 20.68 -14.66 -6.08
C ALA A 117 21.15 -13.39 -6.81
N GLU A 118 20.30 -12.37 -6.90
CA GLU A 118 20.70 -11.12 -7.54
C GLU A 118 21.74 -10.40 -6.67
N PRO A 119 22.68 -9.66 -7.27
CA PRO A 119 23.59 -8.81 -6.53
C PRO A 119 22.80 -7.82 -5.68
N ILE A 120 23.12 -7.74 -4.39
CA ILE A 120 22.48 -6.80 -3.47
C ILE A 120 22.86 -5.38 -3.89
N ASN A 121 21.85 -4.54 -4.11
CA ASN A 121 22.10 -3.15 -4.45
C ASN A 121 22.35 -2.33 -3.17
N LEU A 122 23.64 -2.17 -2.83
CA LEU A 122 24.09 -1.44 -1.66
C LEU A 122 23.81 0.07 -1.70
N SER A 123 23.35 0.63 -2.83
CA SER A 123 22.93 2.04 -2.88
C SER A 123 21.63 2.28 -2.10
N TYR A 124 20.77 1.25 -2.00
CA TYR A 124 19.47 1.33 -1.32
C TYR A 124 19.52 0.95 0.16
N LEU A 125 20.54 0.21 0.59
CA LEU A 125 20.68 -0.26 1.96
C LEU A 125 22.00 0.23 2.55
N GLN A 126 21.93 1.41 3.18
CA GLN A 126 23.03 2.05 3.88
C GLN A 126 23.02 1.69 5.37
N ASP A 127 24.07 2.09 6.08
CA ASP A 127 24.13 1.97 7.54
C ASP A 127 22.94 2.68 8.20
N PHE A 128 22.37 2.05 9.23
CA PHE A 128 21.17 2.57 9.89
C PHE A 128 21.23 2.44 11.40
N VAL A 129 20.47 3.31 12.06
CA VAL A 129 20.31 3.34 13.52
C VAL A 129 18.93 2.81 13.86
N VAL A 130 18.85 1.94 14.88
CA VAL A 130 17.58 1.46 15.44
C VAL A 130 17.49 1.89 16.89
N ASN A 131 16.46 2.67 17.24
CA ASN A 131 16.13 2.96 18.63
C ASN A 131 15.06 1.97 19.10
N ALA A 132 15.33 1.22 20.16
CA ALA A 132 14.38 0.25 20.71
C ALA A 132 14.31 0.31 22.24
N SER A 133 13.14 0.00 22.79
CA SER A 133 12.96 -0.09 24.25
C SER A 133 13.44 -1.44 24.76
N PRO A 134 14.14 -1.51 25.91
CA PRO A 134 14.52 -2.79 26.53
C PRO A 134 13.32 -3.62 27.00
N ASP A 135 12.13 -3.02 27.10
CA ASP A 135 10.87 -3.73 27.40
C ASP A 135 10.19 -4.31 26.13
N TYR A 136 10.59 -3.83 24.95
CA TYR A 136 10.06 -4.22 23.64
C TYR A 136 11.23 -4.57 22.71
N VAL A 137 11.88 -5.70 23.01
CA VAL A 137 13.09 -6.15 22.31
C VAL A 137 12.80 -6.49 20.84
N PRO A 138 13.55 -5.93 19.87
CA PRO A 138 13.26 -6.09 18.45
C PRO A 138 13.81 -7.42 17.89
N TYR A 139 13.21 -8.55 18.24
CA TYR A 139 13.71 -9.89 17.88
C TYR A 139 13.79 -10.12 16.36
N SER A 140 12.98 -9.43 15.55
CA SER A 140 13.06 -9.56 14.09
C SER A 140 14.41 -9.15 13.53
N LEU A 141 15.14 -8.21 14.18
CA LEU A 141 16.46 -7.80 13.72
C LEU A 141 17.49 -8.93 13.87
N LEU A 142 17.44 -9.68 14.98
CA LEU A 142 18.27 -10.87 15.19
C LEU A 142 17.92 -11.96 14.17
N ALA A 143 16.63 -12.16 13.92
CA ALA A 143 16.16 -13.10 12.93
C ALA A 143 16.70 -12.77 11.53
N LEU A 144 16.61 -11.51 11.11
CA LEU A 144 17.14 -11.06 9.82
C LEU A 144 18.66 -11.24 9.73
N LYS A 145 19.41 -10.89 10.79
CA LYS A 145 20.86 -11.11 10.83
C LYS A 145 21.21 -12.58 10.56
N ASN A 146 20.51 -13.51 11.21
CA ASN A 146 20.76 -14.94 11.06
C ASN A 146 20.25 -15.49 9.73
N LEU A 147 19.13 -14.96 9.23
CA LEU A 147 18.55 -15.36 7.94
C LEU A 147 19.44 -14.94 6.77
N TRP A 148 20.04 -13.75 6.85
CA TRP A 148 20.83 -13.17 5.76
C TRP A 148 22.31 -13.51 5.78
N LYS A 149 22.80 -14.26 6.78
CA LYS A 149 24.22 -14.54 7.05
C LYS A 149 25.06 -15.02 5.84
N ASN A 150 24.43 -15.66 4.85
CA ASN A 150 25.09 -16.19 3.65
C ASN A 150 25.10 -15.21 2.46
N ARG A 151 24.47 -14.04 2.61
CA ARG A 151 24.21 -13.08 1.53
C ARG A 151 24.60 -11.66 1.91
N LEU A 152 24.34 -11.26 3.15
CA LEU A 152 24.58 -9.93 3.68
C LEU A 152 24.94 -10.02 5.16
N ASN A 153 26.01 -9.35 5.55
CA ASN A 153 26.42 -9.30 6.94
C ASN A 153 25.83 -8.06 7.64
N LEU A 154 25.00 -8.27 8.65
CA LEU A 154 24.55 -7.21 9.56
C LEU A 154 25.49 -7.14 10.76
N HIS A 155 26.35 -6.13 10.77
CA HIS A 155 27.25 -5.86 11.88
C HIS A 155 26.58 -4.92 12.88
N VAL A 156 26.16 -5.48 14.02
CA VAL A 156 25.35 -4.77 15.01
C VAL A 156 26.21 -4.33 16.19
N GLU A 157 26.25 -3.02 16.43
CA GLU A 157 26.80 -2.42 17.65
C GLU A 157 25.66 -1.93 18.54
N CYS A 158 25.76 -2.18 19.85
CA CYS A 158 24.72 -1.81 20.80
C CYS A 158 25.18 -0.70 21.74
N PHE A 159 24.36 0.32 21.91
CA PHE A 159 24.56 1.44 22.83
C PHE A 159 23.35 1.58 23.76
N THR A 160 23.55 2.21 24.91
CA THR A 160 22.45 2.51 25.86
C THR A 160 22.33 4.00 26.03
N HIS A 161 21.15 4.54 25.75
CA HIS A 161 20.83 5.96 25.93
C HIS A 161 20.57 6.26 27.41
N SER A 162 20.80 7.51 27.82
CA SER A 162 20.63 7.96 29.23
C SER A 162 19.21 7.80 29.78
N THR A 163 18.21 7.63 28.92
CA THR A 163 16.81 7.36 29.31
C THR A 163 16.58 5.94 29.80
N VAL A 164 17.56 5.04 29.64
CA VAL A 164 17.50 3.66 30.11
C VAL A 164 18.49 3.49 31.26
N PRO A 165 18.02 3.41 32.52
CA PRO A 165 18.91 3.31 33.67
C PRO A 165 19.60 1.94 33.76
N LYS A 166 18.91 0.87 33.35
CA LYS A 166 19.41 -0.50 33.37
C LYS A 166 18.68 -1.34 32.32
N LEU A 167 19.41 -2.24 31.65
CA LEU A 167 18.83 -3.23 30.75
C LEU A 167 18.23 -4.41 31.52
N SER A 168 17.13 -4.96 30.99
CA SER A 168 16.55 -6.22 31.45
C SER A 168 17.46 -7.39 31.06
N ASP A 169 17.37 -8.52 31.77
CA ASP A 169 18.13 -9.73 31.42
C ASP A 169 17.79 -10.22 30.01
N GLU A 170 16.53 -10.03 29.60
CA GLU A 170 16.03 -10.34 28.27
C GLU A 170 16.71 -9.48 27.18
N ALA A 171 16.79 -8.17 27.40
CA ALA A 171 17.49 -7.26 26.48
C ALA A 171 19.00 -7.55 26.44
N LEU A 172 19.62 -7.91 27.58
CA LEU A 172 21.03 -8.26 27.65
C LEU A 172 21.32 -9.58 26.90
N ASN A 173 20.48 -10.59 27.07
CA ASN A 173 20.58 -11.85 26.33
C ASN A 173 20.43 -11.63 24.82
N PHE A 174 19.46 -10.81 24.42
CA PHE A 174 19.30 -10.41 23.02
C PHE A 174 20.54 -9.65 22.50
N GLN A 175 21.06 -8.69 23.28
CA GLN A 175 22.26 -7.94 22.92
C GLN A 175 23.45 -8.88 22.68
N ASN A 176 23.69 -9.82 23.59
CA ASN A 176 24.77 -10.79 23.45
C ASN A 176 24.54 -11.68 22.22
N ALA A 177 23.31 -12.13 21.97
CA ALA A 177 22.99 -12.94 20.79
C ALA A 177 23.23 -12.15 19.50
N ILE A 178 22.76 -10.91 19.41
CA ILE A 178 22.85 -10.11 18.18
C ILE A 178 24.27 -9.61 17.91
N THR A 179 25.10 -9.36 18.92
CA THR A 179 26.51 -9.01 18.70
C THR A 179 27.36 -10.23 18.36
N ASN A 180 27.11 -11.37 19.00
CA ASN A 180 27.99 -12.56 18.92
C ASN A 180 27.58 -13.58 17.84
N SER A 181 26.44 -13.41 17.17
CA SER A 181 25.99 -14.35 16.14
C SER A 181 26.96 -14.42 14.95
N GLY A 182 27.81 -15.45 14.97
CA GLY A 182 28.45 -16.15 13.84
C GLY A 182 29.56 -15.42 13.06
N SER A 183 30.68 -16.12 12.79
CA SER A 183 31.72 -15.60 11.91
C SER A 183 31.18 -15.42 10.49
N THR A 184 31.30 -14.21 9.99
CA THR A 184 30.80 -13.82 8.68
C THR A 184 31.87 -14.11 7.65
N ALA A 185 31.49 -14.72 6.53
CA ALA A 185 32.42 -14.90 5.42
C ALA A 185 32.96 -13.53 4.99
N SER A 186 34.29 -13.38 4.96
CA SER A 186 34.99 -12.10 4.79
C SER A 186 34.74 -11.40 3.45
N ASN A 187 34.08 -12.08 2.51
CA ASN A 187 33.80 -11.63 1.16
C ASN A 187 32.35 -11.16 0.95
N LEU A 188 31.49 -11.21 1.96
CA LEU A 188 30.10 -10.74 1.85
C LEU A 188 30.02 -9.23 2.10
N PRO A 189 29.07 -8.52 1.45
CA PRO A 189 28.79 -7.14 1.78
C PRO A 189 28.38 -7.00 3.25
N GLN A 190 28.76 -5.89 3.87
CA GLN A 190 28.51 -5.61 5.28
C GLN A 190 27.79 -4.27 5.44
N ILE A 191 26.78 -4.25 6.31
CA ILE A 191 26.07 -3.04 6.74
C ILE A 191 26.23 -2.91 8.24
N LYS A 192 26.54 -1.68 8.69
CA LYS A 192 26.58 -1.35 10.09
C LYS A 192 25.18 -1.00 10.58
N VAL A 193 24.79 -1.65 11.67
CA VAL A 193 23.55 -1.39 12.38
C VAL A 193 23.90 -0.89 13.78
N THR A 194 23.43 0.30 14.12
CA THR A 194 23.60 0.86 15.45
C THR A 194 22.31 0.68 16.24
N LEU A 195 22.26 -0.27 17.15
CA LEU A 195 21.11 -0.44 18.06
C LEU A 195 21.30 0.41 19.31
N ILE A 196 20.36 1.31 19.57
CA ILE A 196 20.37 2.17 20.76
C ILE A 196 19.19 1.78 21.64
N TRP A 197 19.49 1.24 22.82
CA TRP A 197 18.48 1.06 23.85
C TRP A 197 18.03 2.41 24.38
N LYS A 198 16.77 2.76 24.11
CA LYS A 198 16.16 4.06 24.41
C LYS A 198 14.71 3.82 24.81
N ASN A 199 14.21 4.58 25.80
CA ASN A 199 12.79 4.49 26.18
C ASN A 199 11.88 5.12 25.11
N VAL A 200 11.55 4.34 24.06
CA VAL A 200 10.62 4.69 22.97
C VAL A 200 9.28 3.92 23.04
N GLY A 201 9.04 3.19 24.14
CA GLY A 201 7.86 2.34 24.29
C GLY A 201 7.82 1.21 23.25
N ALA A 202 6.63 0.88 22.75
CA ALA A 202 6.40 -0.16 21.73
C ALA A 202 6.77 0.30 20.30
N TYR A 203 7.17 1.57 20.13
CA TYR A 203 7.47 2.16 18.84
C TYR A 203 8.97 2.12 18.57
N THR A 204 9.47 0.98 18.12
CA THR A 204 10.84 0.88 17.61
C THR A 204 11.02 1.80 16.39
N GLU A 205 12.08 2.58 16.36
CA GLU A 205 12.34 3.57 15.31
C GLU A 205 13.61 3.20 14.54
N MET A 206 13.60 3.32 13.23
CA MET A 206 14.79 3.17 12.40
C MET A 206 15.08 4.45 11.61
N ILE A 207 16.35 4.85 11.60
CA ILE A 207 16.86 6.02 10.89
C ILE A 207 17.92 5.54 9.90
N THR A 208 17.64 5.69 8.61
CA THR A 208 18.51 5.23 7.50
C THR A 208 19.53 6.27 7.05
N SER A 209 19.29 7.54 7.36
CA SER A 209 20.25 8.63 7.15
C SER A 209 20.03 9.71 8.21
N PRO A 210 21.10 10.28 8.80
CA PRO A 210 20.98 11.42 9.71
C PRO A 210 20.31 12.65 9.07
N THR A 211 20.35 12.77 7.74
CA THR A 211 19.68 13.86 7.00
C THR A 211 18.24 13.52 6.60
N SER A 212 17.81 12.27 6.78
CA SER A 212 16.42 11.87 6.59
C SER A 212 15.60 12.33 7.79
N TYR A 213 14.64 13.22 7.56
CA TYR A 213 13.83 13.84 8.61
C TYR A 213 12.69 12.96 9.16
N VAL A 214 12.46 11.78 8.60
CA VAL A 214 11.34 10.92 9.00
C VAL A 214 11.83 9.51 9.34
N PRO A 215 11.79 9.10 10.63
CA PRO A 215 12.12 7.73 11.01
C PRO A 215 11.03 6.75 10.56
N ILE A 216 11.43 5.51 10.27
CA ILE A 216 10.51 4.41 10.05
C ILE A 216 10.11 3.86 11.42
N CYS A 217 8.85 4.01 11.79
CA CYS A 217 8.34 3.60 13.10
C CYS A 217 7.63 2.25 13.05
N GLY A 218 7.85 1.45 14.09
CA GLY A 218 7.31 0.10 14.25
C GLY A 218 8.23 -0.97 13.67
N GLU A 219 8.55 -1.97 14.48
CA GLU A 219 9.41 -3.09 14.07
C GLU A 219 8.91 -3.81 12.82
N VAL A 220 7.60 -3.98 12.68
CA VAL A 220 7.02 -4.62 11.48
C VAL A 220 7.27 -3.79 10.22
N ASN A 221 7.22 -2.46 10.31
CA ASN A 221 7.50 -1.58 9.17
C ASN A 221 8.98 -1.56 8.84
N ILE A 222 9.84 -1.62 9.86
CA ILE A 222 11.28 -1.82 9.69
C ILE A 222 11.53 -3.13 8.95
N LEU A 223 10.86 -4.20 9.34
CA LEU A 223 10.97 -5.52 8.73
C LEU A 223 10.54 -5.50 7.24
N ARG A 224 9.45 -4.81 6.90
CA ARG A 224 9.01 -4.59 5.50
C ARG A 224 10.03 -3.82 4.66
N TYR A 225 10.57 -2.74 5.24
CA TYR A 225 11.60 -1.94 4.57
C TYR A 225 12.85 -2.77 4.31
N LEU A 226 13.33 -3.48 5.34
CA LEU A 226 14.51 -4.33 5.26
C LEU A 226 14.32 -5.49 4.28
N SER A 227 13.13 -6.10 4.19
CA SER A 227 12.87 -7.12 3.17
C SER A 227 12.93 -6.58 1.73
N ARG A 228 12.58 -5.31 1.53
CA ARG A 228 12.62 -4.67 0.20
C ARG A 228 14.04 -4.28 -0.20
N CYS A 229 14.84 -3.81 0.76
CA CYS A 229 16.21 -3.32 0.52
C CYS A 229 17.28 -4.41 0.65
N GLY A 230 16.97 -5.51 1.34
CA GLY A 230 17.87 -6.64 1.58
C GLY A 230 17.99 -7.60 0.39
N PRO A 231 18.45 -8.85 0.62
CA PRO A 231 18.57 -9.85 -0.43
C PRO A 231 17.20 -10.17 -1.05
N SER A 232 17.11 -10.16 -2.38
CA SER A 232 15.86 -10.20 -3.12
C SER A 232 15.03 -11.46 -2.88
N GLU A 233 15.64 -12.60 -2.59
CA GLU A 233 14.94 -13.85 -2.26
C GLU A 233 14.10 -13.79 -0.97
N PHE A 234 14.35 -12.80 -0.12
CA PHE A 234 13.58 -12.54 1.10
C PHE A 234 12.60 -11.38 0.94
N ASN A 235 12.51 -10.77 -0.24
CA ASN A 235 11.53 -9.72 -0.51
C ASN A 235 10.13 -10.33 -0.60
N TYR A 236 9.30 -10.05 0.39
CA TYR A 236 7.93 -10.59 0.45
C TYR A 236 7.02 -10.06 -0.65
N GLU A 237 7.35 -8.91 -1.25
CA GLU A 237 6.53 -8.29 -2.30
C GLU A 237 6.66 -8.98 -3.65
N GLN A 238 7.61 -9.92 -3.75
CA GLN A 238 7.73 -10.81 -4.91
C GLN A 238 6.79 -12.03 -4.82
N GLN A 239 6.04 -12.17 -3.73
CA GLN A 239 5.06 -13.25 -3.55
C GLN A 239 3.71 -12.88 -4.17
N ASP A 240 2.92 -13.86 -4.58
CA ASP A 240 1.62 -13.60 -5.23
C ASP A 240 0.55 -13.06 -4.26
N ASN A 241 0.67 -13.32 -2.96
CA ASN A 241 -0.32 -13.00 -1.91
C ASN A 241 0.14 -11.86 -0.98
N VAL A 242 0.68 -10.78 -1.56
CA VAL A 242 1.21 -9.63 -0.80
C VAL A 242 0.16 -9.01 0.13
N ASP A 243 -1.09 -8.92 -0.30
CA ASP A 243 -2.20 -8.35 0.46
C ASP A 243 -2.51 -9.15 1.73
N GLU A 244 -2.49 -10.48 1.64
CA GLU A 244 -2.68 -11.36 2.80
C GLU A 244 -1.50 -11.25 3.77
N VAL A 245 -0.28 -11.23 3.24
CA VAL A 245 0.96 -11.02 3.99
C VAL A 245 0.91 -9.70 4.74
N ASP A 246 0.57 -8.60 4.07
CA ASP A 246 0.44 -7.29 4.71
C ASP A 246 -0.65 -7.26 5.78
N SER A 247 -1.78 -7.93 5.55
CA SER A 247 -2.83 -8.06 6.57
C SER A 247 -2.34 -8.82 7.82
N ILE A 248 -1.48 -9.83 7.68
CA ILE A 248 -0.88 -10.56 8.81
C ILE A 248 0.16 -9.69 9.52
N LEU A 249 1.01 -8.99 8.77
CA LEU A 249 2.01 -8.07 9.31
C LEU A 249 1.34 -6.93 10.09
N ASP A 250 0.25 -6.35 9.57
CA ASP A 250 -0.53 -5.33 10.27
C ASP A 250 -1.16 -5.86 11.55
N ALA A 251 -1.66 -7.10 11.55
CA ALA A 251 -2.12 -7.74 12.77
C ALA A 251 -0.99 -7.90 13.81
N CYS A 252 0.23 -8.26 13.38
CA CYS A 252 1.40 -8.30 14.27
C CYS A 252 1.76 -6.91 14.82
N TYR A 253 1.72 -5.87 13.98
CA TYR A 253 1.95 -4.49 14.39
C TYR A 253 0.91 -4.02 15.42
N LEU A 254 -0.37 -4.35 15.19
CA LEU A 254 -1.44 -4.04 16.13
C LEU A 254 -1.28 -4.80 17.46
N LEU A 255 -0.83 -6.05 17.43
CA LEU A 255 -0.62 -6.86 18.64
C LEU A 255 0.34 -6.16 19.62
N LEU A 256 1.43 -5.60 19.11
CA LEU A 256 2.40 -4.82 19.88
C LEU A 256 1.79 -3.54 20.46
N ASN A 257 1.10 -2.77 19.61
CA ASN A 257 0.66 -1.42 19.94
C ASN A 257 -0.61 -1.33 20.80
N LYS A 258 -1.45 -2.38 20.84
CA LYS A 258 -2.64 -2.36 21.71
C LYS A 258 -2.23 -2.59 23.15
N GLN A 259 -2.70 -1.72 24.06
CA GLN A 259 -2.49 -1.88 25.51
C GLN A 259 -3.55 -2.78 26.18
N ASN A 260 -4.71 -2.95 25.53
CA ASN A 260 -5.83 -3.72 26.08
C ASN A 260 -5.65 -5.22 25.82
N THR A 261 -5.60 -6.02 26.90
CA THR A 261 -5.48 -7.48 26.85
C THR A 261 -6.57 -8.13 26.00
N LYS A 262 -7.84 -7.70 26.09
CA LYS A 262 -8.95 -8.27 25.29
C LYS A 262 -8.73 -8.04 23.79
N GLN A 263 -8.18 -6.88 23.41
CA GLN A 263 -7.87 -6.58 22.02
C GLN A 263 -6.69 -7.41 21.52
N ARG A 264 -5.62 -7.55 22.33
CA ARG A 264 -4.49 -8.44 22.02
C ARG A 264 -4.95 -9.89 21.81
N GLN A 265 -5.84 -10.38 22.67
CA GLN A 265 -6.44 -11.71 22.54
C GLN A 265 -7.24 -11.88 21.26
N GLN A 266 -8.04 -10.88 20.88
CA GLN A 266 -8.79 -10.92 19.62
C GLN A 266 -7.85 -10.96 18.41
N ILE A 267 -6.81 -10.13 18.41
CA ILE A 267 -5.79 -10.12 17.35
C ILE A 267 -5.08 -11.47 17.28
N LEU A 268 -4.70 -12.03 18.43
CA LEU A 268 -4.04 -13.33 18.49
C LEU A 268 -4.96 -14.44 17.96
N ARG A 269 -6.25 -14.43 18.28
CA ARG A 269 -7.22 -15.38 17.68
C ARG A 269 -7.30 -15.24 16.16
N THR A 270 -7.32 -14.01 15.63
CA THR A 270 -7.29 -13.77 14.19
C THR A 270 -6.02 -14.34 13.56
N LEU A 271 -4.85 -14.07 14.14
CA LEU A 271 -3.56 -14.62 13.69
C LEU A 271 -3.56 -16.16 13.75
N GLY A 272 -4.16 -16.75 14.78
CA GLY A 272 -4.28 -18.20 14.92
C GLY A 272 -5.20 -18.83 13.89
N SER A 273 -6.29 -18.15 13.55
CA SER A 273 -7.18 -18.57 12.47
C SER A 273 -6.48 -18.52 11.11
N LYS A 274 -5.69 -17.47 10.86
CA LYS A 274 -4.90 -17.34 9.63
C LYS A 274 -3.80 -18.38 9.52
N LEU A 275 -3.10 -18.69 10.62
CA LEU A 275 -2.10 -19.77 10.67
C LEU A 275 -2.74 -21.14 10.44
N GLY A 276 -3.93 -21.37 10.99
CA GLY A 276 -4.70 -22.59 10.82
C GLY A 276 -3.92 -23.83 11.25
N LYS A 277 -3.73 -24.77 10.31
CA LYS A 277 -2.94 -26.00 10.49
C LYS A 277 -1.58 -25.96 9.79
N ALA A 278 -1.23 -24.84 9.17
CA ALA A 278 0.04 -24.70 8.47
C ALA A 278 1.22 -24.73 9.48
N ALA A 279 2.40 -25.09 8.99
CA ALA A 279 3.62 -25.08 9.81
C ALA A 279 4.13 -23.65 10.12
N GLY A 280 3.61 -22.65 9.41
CA GLY A 280 3.93 -21.23 9.47
C GLY A 280 3.05 -20.47 8.48
N PHE A 281 3.06 -19.15 8.51
CA PHE A 281 2.34 -18.30 7.57
C PHE A 281 2.85 -18.44 6.13
N GLY A 282 4.14 -18.80 5.95
CA GLY A 282 4.72 -19.19 4.66
C GLY A 282 4.52 -20.66 4.29
N GLY A 283 3.66 -21.39 5.01
CA GLY A 283 3.52 -22.83 4.85
C GLY A 283 4.77 -23.58 5.31
N ALA A 284 5.41 -24.31 4.39
CA ALA A 284 6.60 -25.12 4.67
C ALA A 284 7.90 -24.30 4.73
N GLU A 285 7.91 -23.09 4.16
CA GLU A 285 9.07 -22.20 4.16
C GLU A 285 8.94 -21.12 5.22
N LEU A 286 10.08 -20.57 5.65
CA LEU A 286 10.09 -19.48 6.61
C LEU A 286 9.70 -18.20 5.88
N SER A 287 8.70 -17.49 6.41
CA SER A 287 8.23 -16.22 5.87
C SER A 287 8.54 -15.04 6.78
N LEU A 288 8.43 -13.84 6.21
CA LEU A 288 8.50 -12.59 6.97
C LEU A 288 7.43 -12.51 8.07
N CYS A 289 6.23 -13.04 7.78
CA CYS A 289 5.13 -13.14 8.74
C CYS A 289 5.47 -14.01 9.95
N ASP A 290 6.18 -15.13 9.76
CA ASP A 290 6.59 -16.00 10.86
C ASP A 290 7.53 -15.27 11.84
N ILE A 291 8.45 -14.48 11.30
CA ILE A 291 9.39 -13.65 12.06
C ILE A 291 8.64 -12.54 12.80
N ALA A 292 7.79 -11.79 12.10
CA ALA A 292 6.99 -10.71 12.68
C ALA A 292 6.08 -11.21 13.80
N PHE A 293 5.38 -12.32 13.56
CA PHE A 293 4.50 -12.96 14.53
C PHE A 293 5.27 -13.39 15.77
N THR A 294 6.37 -14.14 15.60
CA THR A 294 7.14 -14.66 16.72
C THR A 294 7.74 -13.51 17.54
N SER A 295 8.23 -12.46 16.88
CA SER A 295 8.78 -11.28 17.57
C SER A 295 7.70 -10.56 18.38
N ALA A 296 6.56 -10.30 17.74
CA ALA A 296 5.44 -9.63 18.39
C ALA A 296 4.93 -10.41 19.61
N VAL A 297 4.74 -11.72 19.48
CA VAL A 297 4.26 -12.57 20.59
C VAL A 297 5.28 -12.63 21.73
N LYS A 298 6.60 -12.71 21.44
CA LYS A 298 7.64 -12.69 22.49
C LYS A 298 7.60 -11.39 23.28
N GLN A 299 7.51 -10.24 22.60
CA GLN A 299 7.45 -8.94 23.27
C GLN A 299 6.21 -8.74 24.15
N VAL A 300 5.06 -9.30 23.76
CA VAL A 300 3.83 -9.21 24.57
C VAL A 300 3.54 -10.44 25.41
N GLN A 301 4.49 -11.38 25.53
CA GLN A 301 4.28 -12.72 26.09
C GLN A 301 3.66 -12.67 27.49
N ARG A 302 4.08 -11.72 28.33
CA ARG A 302 3.54 -11.51 29.68
C ARG A 302 2.02 -11.34 29.71
N THR A 303 1.42 -10.83 28.63
CA THR A 303 -0.02 -10.55 28.52
C THR A 303 -0.80 -11.60 27.72
N VAL A 304 -0.14 -12.35 26.82
CA VAL A 304 -0.83 -13.24 25.88
C VAL A 304 -0.44 -14.72 26.00
N ALA A 305 0.46 -15.08 26.90
CA ALA A 305 0.99 -16.46 27.01
C ALA A 305 -0.11 -17.54 27.11
N LYS A 306 -1.22 -17.26 27.80
CA LYS A 306 -2.33 -18.21 27.99
C LYS A 306 -3.18 -18.41 26.73
N ASP A 307 -3.08 -17.49 25.77
CA ASP A 307 -3.90 -17.47 24.55
C ASP A 307 -3.14 -18.06 23.35
N ILE A 308 -1.87 -18.44 23.53
CA ILE A 308 -1.05 -19.08 22.50
C ILE A 308 -1.53 -20.53 22.31
N ASN A 309 -2.02 -20.83 21.11
CA ASN A 309 -2.45 -22.19 20.77
C ASN A 309 -1.25 -23.09 20.36
N PRO A 310 -1.42 -24.43 20.30
CA PRO A 310 -0.32 -25.34 19.98
C PRO A 310 0.33 -25.11 18.61
N ASN A 311 -0.44 -24.69 17.59
CA ASN A 311 0.10 -24.43 16.25
C ASN A 311 0.97 -23.17 16.24
N MET A 312 0.57 -22.14 16.98
CA MET A 312 1.38 -20.94 17.19
C MET A 312 2.69 -21.27 17.92
N ALA A 313 2.62 -22.06 19.00
CA ALA A 313 3.82 -22.49 19.71
C ALA A 313 4.77 -23.28 18.80
N LYS A 314 4.23 -24.15 17.94
CA LYS A 314 5.00 -24.87 16.93
C LYS A 314 5.65 -23.94 15.90
N CYS A 315 4.92 -22.94 15.39
CA CYS A 315 5.45 -21.91 14.51
C CYS A 315 6.61 -21.16 15.19
N MET A 316 6.41 -20.68 16.42
CA MET A 316 7.44 -19.98 17.19
C MET A 316 8.70 -20.85 17.42
N GLY A 317 8.52 -22.13 17.79
CA GLY A 317 9.65 -23.05 17.99
C GLY A 317 10.42 -23.34 16.70
N ARG A 318 9.73 -23.37 15.55
CA ARG A 318 10.37 -23.49 14.24
C ARG A 318 11.18 -22.24 13.90
N VAL A 319 10.64 -21.04 14.12
CA VAL A 319 11.37 -19.77 13.91
C VAL A 319 12.61 -19.71 14.81
N ALA A 320 12.48 -20.03 16.09
CA ALA A 320 13.60 -20.10 17.03
C ALA A 320 14.71 -21.03 16.53
N THR A 321 14.34 -22.19 15.98
CA THR A 321 15.29 -23.17 15.43
C THR A 321 15.99 -22.67 14.17
N MET A 322 15.26 -22.02 13.26
CA MET A 322 15.79 -21.61 11.95
C MET A 322 16.63 -20.34 12.00
N VAL A 323 16.24 -19.36 12.83
CA VAL A 323 16.85 -18.01 12.86
C VAL A 323 17.27 -17.55 14.25
N GLY A 324 17.28 -18.44 15.26
CA GLY A 324 17.89 -18.17 16.56
C GLY A 324 17.16 -17.12 17.40
N MET A 325 15.83 -17.07 17.31
CA MET A 325 14.97 -16.18 18.09
C MET A 325 14.62 -16.71 19.46
#